data_AF-A0A941KT82-F1
#
_entry.id   AF-A0A941KT82-F1
#
_cell.length_a   1.000
_cell.length_b   1.000
_cell.length_c   1.000
_cell.angle_alpha   90.00
_cell.angle_beta   90.00
_cell.angle_gamma   90.00
#
_symmetry.space_group_name_H-M   'P 1'
#
loop_
_entity.id
_entity.type
_entity.pdbx_description
1 polymer ?
#
loop_
_entity_poly.entity_id
_entity_poly.type
_entity_poly.pdbx_seq_one_letter_code
_entity_poly.pdbx_strand_id
1 'polypeptide(L)'
;MAKLIHSMIRVTDLQRSIDFYHRALDLNIAGRFDLDTFTLVYLSNDESEFELELTCNHNRTEPYSHGDGYGHLGVSVDDAGEHHDKLTQQGLLPSDLTEYIRDGVLISRFFFVTDPDGYKIEFLQRCGRFN
;
A
#
# COMPACT_ATOMS: atom_id res chain seq x y z
N MET A 1 23.25 14.25 2.13
CA MET A 1 22.09 13.98 3.02
C MET A 1 21.39 12.74 2.48
N ALA A 2 20.84 11.88 3.33
CA ALA A 2 20.10 10.69 2.90
C ALA A 2 18.67 11.07 2.47
N LYS A 3 18.12 10.38 1.47
CA LYS A 3 16.74 10.52 0.97
C LYS A 3 16.08 9.13 0.99
N LEU A 4 14.84 9.06 1.47
CA LEU A 4 14.03 7.85 1.37
C LEU A 4 13.50 7.73 -0.07
N ILE A 5 13.64 6.55 -0.68
CA ILE A 5 13.30 6.34 -2.09
C ILE A 5 12.32 5.19 -2.33
N HIS A 6 12.34 4.15 -1.49
CA HIS A 6 11.37 3.06 -1.60
C HIS A 6 11.20 2.31 -0.29
N SER A 7 10.12 1.55 -0.21
CA SER A 7 9.96 0.42 0.71
C SER A 7 9.78 -0.84 -0.12
N MET A 8 10.37 -1.93 0.35
CA MET A 8 10.38 -3.20 -0.36
C MET A 8 9.59 -4.25 0.39
N ILE A 9 8.72 -4.97 -0.33
CA ILE A 9 7.99 -6.14 0.16
C ILE A 9 8.22 -7.34 -0.75
N ARG A 10 8.01 -8.54 -0.21
CA ARG A 10 8.11 -9.78 -0.98
C ARG A 10 6.72 -10.31 -1.28
N VAL A 11 6.49 -10.65 -2.54
CA VAL A 11 5.20 -11.16 -3.00
C VAL A 11 5.37 -12.53 -3.63
N THR A 12 4.32 -13.34 -3.56
CA THR A 12 4.28 -14.70 -4.13
C THR A 12 3.75 -14.74 -5.56
N ASP A 13 2.93 -13.75 -5.94
CA ASP A 13 2.39 -13.59 -7.28
C ASP A 13 2.53 -12.14 -7.73
N LEU A 14 3.49 -11.90 -8.62
CA LEU A 14 3.84 -10.56 -9.05
C LEU A 14 2.69 -9.85 -9.78
N GLN A 15 1.97 -10.54 -10.67
CA GLN A 15 0.91 -9.91 -11.44
C GLN A 15 -0.28 -9.56 -10.54
N ARG A 16 -0.65 -10.48 -9.65
CA ARG A 16 -1.72 -10.25 -8.67
C ARG A 16 -1.43 -9.03 -7.78
N SER A 17 -0.17 -8.86 -7.36
CA SER A 17 0.23 -7.70 -6.57
C SER A 17 0.23 -6.42 -7.39
N ILE A 18 0.74 -6.43 -8.62
CA ILE A 18 0.70 -5.25 -9.52
C ILE A 18 -0.75 -4.79 -9.73
N ASP A 19 -1.65 -5.72 -10.06
CA ASP A 19 -3.06 -5.41 -10.30
C ASP A 19 -3.75 -4.85 -9.05
N PHE A 20 -3.41 -5.41 -7.87
CA PHE A 20 -3.91 -4.90 -6.59
C PHE A 20 -3.46 -3.45 -6.34
N TYR A 21 -2.16 -3.17 -6.45
CA TYR A 21 -1.61 -1.85 -6.17
C TYR A 21 -2.02 -0.80 -7.21
N HIS A 22 -2.20 -1.20 -8.47
CA HIS A 22 -2.81 -0.35 -9.48
C HIS A 22 -4.24 0.03 -9.10
N ARG A 23 -5.08 -0.94 -8.74
CA ARG A 23 -6.48 -0.67 -8.39
C ARG A 23 -6.65 0.11 -7.09
N ALA A 24 -5.84 -0.22 -6.09
CA ALA A 24 -5.96 0.36 -4.75
C ALA A 24 -5.36 1.76 -4.64
N LEU A 25 -4.22 1.98 -5.29
CA LEU A 25 -3.37 3.17 -5.10
C LEU A 25 -3.04 3.92 -6.39
N ASP A 26 -3.55 3.46 -7.54
CA ASP A 26 -3.21 3.97 -8.87
C ASP A 26 -1.70 3.92 -9.18
N LEU A 27 -0.99 2.94 -8.59
CA LEU A 27 0.42 2.75 -8.86
C LEU A 27 0.63 2.00 -10.18
N ASN A 28 1.59 2.47 -10.97
CA ASN A 28 1.96 1.91 -12.25
C ASN A 28 3.44 1.47 -12.23
N ILE A 29 3.83 0.60 -13.16
CA ILE A 29 5.23 0.12 -13.25
C ILE A 29 6.15 1.28 -13.65
N ALA A 30 7.03 1.67 -12.74
CA ALA A 30 8.11 2.62 -12.97
C ALA A 30 9.39 1.94 -13.47
N GLY A 31 9.62 0.70 -13.02
CA GLY A 31 10.78 -0.10 -13.42
C GLY A 31 10.55 -1.59 -13.21
N ARG A 32 11.14 -2.41 -14.08
CA ARG A 32 11.11 -3.88 -13.96
C ARG A 32 12.48 -4.44 -14.29
N PHE A 33 12.94 -5.36 -13.44
CA PHE A 33 14.22 -6.03 -13.58
C PHE A 33 14.02 -7.54 -13.36
N ASP A 34 14.14 -8.31 -14.42
CA ASP A 34 14.10 -9.77 -14.37
C ASP A 34 15.54 -10.29 -14.18
N LEU A 35 15.80 -10.97 -13.05
CA LEU A 35 17.08 -11.56 -12.69
C LEU A 35 16.94 -13.09 -12.64
N ASP A 36 18.07 -13.81 -12.53
CA ASP A 36 18.09 -15.27 -12.66
C ASP A 36 17.23 -16.02 -11.63
N THR A 37 17.01 -15.44 -10.43
CA THR A 37 16.31 -16.11 -9.32
C THR A 37 15.12 -15.34 -8.77
N PHE A 38 14.95 -14.07 -9.15
CA PHE A 38 13.85 -13.22 -8.72
C PHE A 38 13.59 -12.10 -9.73
N THR A 39 12.41 -11.51 -9.65
CA THR A 39 12.03 -10.31 -10.40
C THR A 39 11.78 -9.17 -9.43
N LEU A 40 12.28 -7.98 -9.76
CA LEU A 40 11.97 -6.72 -9.09
C LEU A 40 11.02 -5.89 -9.94
N VAL A 41 10.02 -5.28 -9.31
CA VAL A 41 9.14 -4.29 -9.93
C VAL A 41 8.98 -3.10 -9.00
N TYR A 42 9.27 -1.92 -9.51
CA TYR A 42 9.05 -0.64 -8.83
C TYR A 42 7.72 -0.07 -9.29
N LEU A 43 6.88 0.31 -8.33
CA LEU A 43 5.56 0.88 -8.55
C LEU A 43 5.52 2.32 -8.03
N SER A 44 5.00 3.24 -8.83
CA SER A 44 4.88 4.66 -8.48
C SER A 44 3.64 5.31 -9.10
N ASN A 45 3.34 6.53 -8.65
CA ASN A 45 2.40 7.46 -9.27
C ASN A 45 2.97 8.89 -9.18
N ASP A 46 2.23 9.89 -9.66
CA ASP A 46 2.69 11.28 -9.69
C ASP A 46 2.59 12.00 -8.33
N GLU A 47 2.04 11.37 -7.30
CA GLU A 47 1.85 11.97 -5.97
C GLU A 47 3.14 11.96 -5.13
N SER A 48 4.13 11.13 -5.46
CA SER A 48 5.34 10.96 -4.65
C SER A 48 6.53 10.44 -5.46
N GLU A 49 7.74 10.91 -5.13
CA GLU A 49 9.00 10.34 -5.64
C GLU A 49 9.39 9.02 -4.94
N PHE A 50 8.59 8.56 -3.97
CA PHE A 50 8.79 7.30 -3.25
C PHE A 50 8.10 6.15 -3.98
N GLU A 51 8.81 5.03 -4.13
CA GLU A 51 8.32 3.85 -4.84
C GLU A 51 7.99 2.69 -3.89
N LEU A 52 7.03 1.86 -4.29
CA LEU A 52 6.85 0.54 -3.70
C LEU A 52 7.61 -0.49 -4.55
N GLU A 53 8.60 -1.14 -3.95
CA GLU A 53 9.36 -2.21 -4.59
C GLU A 53 8.73 -3.57 -4.25
N LEU A 54 8.35 -4.32 -5.28
CA LEU A 54 7.93 -5.71 -5.19
C LEU A 54 9.09 -6.63 -5.58
N THR A 55 9.42 -7.59 -4.73
CA THR A 55 10.30 -8.71 -5.10
C THR A 55 9.55 -10.02 -5.13
N CYS A 56 9.58 -10.69 -6.28
CA CYS A 56 9.02 -12.01 -6.47
C CYS A 56 10.15 -13.04 -6.69
N ASN A 57 10.36 -13.96 -5.74
CA ASN A 57 11.36 -15.01 -5.87
C ASN A 57 10.79 -16.18 -6.67
N HIS A 58 11.43 -16.59 -7.77
CA HIS A 58 10.84 -17.54 -8.73
C HIS A 58 10.53 -18.92 -8.14
N ASN A 59 11.32 -19.36 -7.15
CA ASN A 59 11.16 -20.66 -6.51
C ASN A 59 10.31 -20.61 -5.22
N ARG A 60 9.77 -19.43 -4.86
CA ARG A 60 8.95 -19.30 -3.64
C ARG A 60 7.48 -19.57 -3.95
N THR A 61 6.94 -20.65 -3.40
CA THR A 61 5.49 -20.96 -3.45
C THR A 61 4.76 -20.69 -2.14
N GLU A 62 5.47 -20.75 -1.01
CA GLU A 62 4.89 -20.57 0.31
C GLU A 62 4.73 -19.08 0.67
N PRO A 63 3.66 -18.67 1.37
CA PRO A 63 3.50 -17.31 1.87
C PRO A 63 4.69 -16.85 2.72
N TYR A 64 5.00 -15.56 2.68
CA TYR A 64 5.97 -14.98 3.60
C TYR A 64 5.36 -14.79 5.00
N SER A 65 6.21 -14.83 6.03
CA SER A 65 5.81 -14.40 7.37
C SER A 65 6.18 -12.93 7.55
N HIS A 66 5.26 -12.13 8.08
CA HIS A 66 5.51 -10.72 8.39
C HIS A 66 6.14 -10.51 9.78
N GLY A 67 6.19 -11.56 10.60
CA GLY A 67 6.50 -11.44 12.02
C GLY A 67 5.48 -10.56 12.74
N ASP A 68 5.87 -10.00 13.87
CA ASP A 68 5.10 -9.11 14.73
C ASP A 68 5.60 -7.65 14.73
N GLY A 69 6.69 -7.38 14.01
CA GLY A 69 7.30 -6.05 13.92
C GLY A 69 6.83 -5.19 12.75
N TYR A 70 6.27 -5.78 11.69
CA TYR A 70 5.74 -5.02 10.56
C TYR A 70 4.37 -4.42 10.89
N GLY A 71 4.25 -3.10 10.74
CA GLY A 71 3.00 -2.36 10.93
C GLY A 71 2.16 -2.29 9.65
N HIS A 72 2.51 -1.36 8.77
CA HIS A 72 1.83 -1.10 7.50
C HIS A 72 2.64 -0.12 6.63
N LEU A 73 2.26 0.01 5.36
CA LEU A 73 2.59 1.15 4.51
C LEU A 73 1.48 2.20 4.67
N GLY A 74 1.83 3.46 4.95
CA GLY A 74 0.85 4.55 5.08
C GLY A 74 0.75 5.38 3.80
N VAL A 75 -0.47 5.67 3.36
CA VAL A 75 -0.78 6.57 2.24
C VAL A 75 -1.77 7.64 2.69
N SER A 76 -1.66 8.84 2.12
CA SER A 76 -2.58 9.93 2.38
C SER A 76 -3.60 10.08 1.25
N VAL A 77 -4.86 10.32 1.58
CA VAL A 77 -5.94 10.60 0.62
C VAL A 77 -6.71 11.85 1.02
N ASP A 78 -7.32 12.56 0.06
CA ASP A 78 -8.08 13.78 0.35
C ASP A 78 -9.34 13.47 1.19
N ASP A 79 -10.09 12.42 0.82
CA ASP A 79 -11.27 11.95 1.55
C ASP A 79 -11.20 10.44 1.77
N ALA A 80 -11.08 10.02 3.04
CA ALA A 80 -10.98 8.59 3.34
C ALA A 80 -12.31 7.85 3.17
N GLY A 81 -13.46 8.52 3.28
CA GLY A 81 -14.76 7.91 3.05
C GLY A 81 -15.00 7.59 1.57
N GLU A 82 -14.70 8.55 0.69
CA GLU A 82 -14.82 8.35 -0.76
C GLU A 82 -13.91 7.22 -1.26
N HIS A 83 -12.66 7.20 -0.79
CA HIS A 83 -11.73 6.12 -1.13
C HIS A 83 -12.19 4.77 -0.57
N HIS A 84 -12.71 4.72 0.66
CA HIS A 84 -13.25 3.49 1.26
C HIS A 84 -14.39 2.90 0.40
N ASP A 85 -15.34 3.74 -0.01
CA ASP A 85 -16.47 3.34 -0.86
C ASP A 85 -15.99 2.83 -2.22
N LYS A 86 -15.05 3.54 -2.86
CA LYS A 86 -14.46 3.15 -4.15
C LYS A 86 -13.81 1.77 -4.07
N LEU A 87 -13.02 1.52 -3.03
CA LEU A 87 -12.31 0.24 -2.86
C LEU A 87 -13.28 -0.89 -2.51
N THR A 88 -14.33 -0.60 -1.74
CA THR A 88 -15.42 -1.53 -1.45
C THR A 88 -16.15 -1.95 -2.73
N GLN A 89 -16.49 -1.00 -3.61
CA GLN A 89 -17.14 -1.27 -4.90
C GLN A 89 -16.26 -2.10 -5.85
N GLN A 90 -14.95 -1.93 -5.76
CA GLN A 90 -13.99 -2.76 -6.48
C GLN A 90 -13.80 -4.16 -5.84
N GLY A 91 -14.36 -4.42 -4.66
CA GLY A 91 -14.23 -5.71 -3.97
C GLY A 91 -12.87 -5.91 -3.28
N LEU A 92 -12.17 -4.82 -2.91
CA LEU A 92 -10.91 -4.88 -2.16
C LEU A 92 -11.08 -4.95 -0.63
N LEU A 93 -12.34 -5.00 -0.15
CA LEU A 93 -12.72 -5.28 1.24
C LEU A 93 -11.92 -4.47 2.29
N PRO A 94 -11.95 -3.13 2.25
CA PRO A 94 -11.35 -2.31 3.30
C PRO A 94 -11.95 -2.62 4.68
N SER A 95 -11.16 -2.42 5.74
CA SER A 95 -11.66 -2.47 7.12
C SER A 95 -12.68 -1.37 7.39
N ASP A 96 -13.33 -1.41 8.55
CA ASP A 96 -14.19 -0.31 9.00
C ASP A 96 -13.43 1.01 9.03
N LEU A 97 -14.12 2.08 8.59
CA LEU A 97 -13.62 3.45 8.66
C LEU A 97 -13.57 3.89 10.12
N THR A 98 -12.38 4.28 10.58
CA THR A 98 -12.14 4.69 11.97
C THR A 98 -11.92 6.21 12.03
N GLU A 99 -12.57 6.85 12.99
CA GLU A 99 -12.42 8.28 13.24
C GLU A 99 -11.93 8.53 14.66
N TYR A 100 -11.02 9.48 14.80
CA TYR A 100 -10.58 10.02 16.08
C TYR A 100 -10.90 11.50 16.15
N ILE A 101 -11.85 11.84 17.02
CA ILE A 101 -12.30 13.22 17.28
C ILE A 101 -11.87 13.60 18.69
N ARG A 102 -11.25 14.77 18.82
CA ARG A 102 -10.86 15.34 20.11
C ARG A 102 -11.32 16.79 20.18
N ASP A 103 -12.02 17.14 21.26
CA ASP A 103 -12.55 18.49 21.51
C ASP A 103 -13.41 19.05 20.35
N GLY A 104 -14.16 18.17 19.67
CA GLY A 104 -14.99 18.53 18.50
C GLY A 104 -14.24 18.69 17.18
N VAL A 105 -12.92 18.44 17.18
CA VAL A 105 -12.06 18.52 15.99
C VAL A 105 -11.72 17.11 15.49
N LEU A 106 -11.90 16.85 14.20
CA LEU A 106 -11.41 15.62 13.57
C LEU A 106 -9.88 15.64 13.56
N ILE A 107 -9.26 14.70 14.26
CA ILE A 107 -7.81 14.57 14.38
C ILE A 107 -7.26 13.57 13.37
N SER A 108 -8.00 12.50 13.11
CA SER A 108 -7.63 11.47 12.15
C SER A 108 -8.86 10.72 11.68
N ARG A 109 -8.89 10.35 10.40
CA ARG A 109 -9.85 9.42 9.81
C ARG A 109 -9.07 8.47 8.91
N PHE A 110 -9.18 7.17 9.15
CA PHE A 110 -8.40 6.17 8.41
C PHE A 110 -9.11 4.83 8.31
N PHE A 111 -8.64 4.00 7.40
CA PHE A 111 -8.99 2.58 7.30
C PHE A 111 -7.79 1.79 6.75
N PHE A 112 -7.90 0.47 6.77
CA PHE A 112 -6.87 -0.42 6.22
C PHE A 112 -7.38 -1.23 5.04
N VAL A 113 -6.49 -1.49 4.10
CA VAL A 113 -6.65 -2.57 3.11
C VAL A 113 -5.49 -3.54 3.29
N THR A 114 -5.76 -4.83 3.17
CA THR A 114 -4.73 -5.87 3.20
C THR A 114 -4.49 -6.36 1.78
N ASP A 115 -3.23 -6.35 1.34
CA ASP A 115 -2.85 -6.83 0.02
C ASP A 115 -2.98 -8.37 -0.09
N PRO A 116 -2.80 -8.96 -1.29
CA PRO A 116 -2.96 -10.39 -1.50
C PRO A 116 -1.97 -11.27 -0.72
N ASP A 117 -0.86 -10.71 -0.26
CA ASP A 117 0.19 -11.41 0.48
C ASP A 117 0.11 -11.14 2.00
N GLY A 118 -0.81 -10.26 2.43
CA GLY A 118 -1.13 -9.97 3.84
C GLY A 118 -0.50 -8.69 4.39
N TYR A 119 0.13 -7.87 3.56
CA TYR A 119 0.67 -6.57 3.94
C TYR A 119 -0.47 -5.57 4.11
N LYS A 120 -0.47 -4.86 5.24
CA LYS A 120 -1.45 -3.80 5.51
C LYS A 120 -1.03 -2.48 4.89
N ILE A 121 -2.01 -1.77 4.33
CA ILE A 121 -1.91 -0.40 3.83
C ILE A 121 -2.90 0.46 4.61
N GLU A 122 -2.41 1.50 5.28
CA GLU A 122 -3.22 2.51 5.96
C GLU A 122 -3.58 3.62 4.98
N PHE A 123 -4.88 3.86 4.78
CA PHE A 123 -5.38 5.02 4.05
C PHE A 123 -5.78 6.08 5.08
N LEU A 124 -5.01 7.16 5.14
CA LEU A 124 -5.20 8.24 6.11
C LEU A 124 -5.73 9.49 5.41
N GLN A 125 -6.81 10.07 5.90
CA GLN A 125 -7.32 11.33 5.38
C GLN A 125 -6.33 12.46 5.66
N ARG A 126 -6.05 13.30 4.65
CA ARG A 126 -5.28 14.53 4.76
C ARG A 126 -5.98 15.46 5.76
N CYS A 127 -5.44 15.50 6.97
CA CYS A 127 -5.86 16.38 8.05
C CYS A 127 -4.72 16.49 9.09
N GLY A 128 -4.72 17.57 9.86
CA GLY A 128 -3.76 17.77 10.95
C GLY A 128 -2.30 17.77 10.47
N ARG A 129 -1.55 16.69 10.77
CA ARG A 129 -0.13 16.55 10.41
C ARG A 129 0.12 16.36 8.91
N PHE A 130 -0.83 15.77 8.20
CA PHE A 130 -0.67 15.36 6.79
C PHE A 130 -1.52 16.23 5.84
N ASN A 131 -1.65 17.51 6.20
CA ASN A 131 -2.47 18.49 5.51
C ASN A 131 -1.70 19.23 4.39
#